data_AF-A0A2S3QBE5-F1
#
_entry.id   AF-A0A2S3QBE5-F1
#
_cell.length_a   1.000
_cell.length_b   1.000
_cell.length_c   1.000
_cell.angle_alpha   90.00
_cell.angle_beta   90.00
_cell.angle_gamma   90.00
#
_symmetry.space_group_name_H-M   'P 1'
#
loop_
_entity.id
_entity.type
_entity.pdbx_description
1 polymer ?
#
loop_
_entity_poly.entity_id
_entity_poly.type
_entity_poly.pdbx_seq_one_letter_code
_entity_poly.pdbx_strand_id
1 'polypeptide(L)'
;MERVQGDERDAVILSIGYGKDRSGTLPYRFGPLLHNGGERRLNVAITRARKTLTVVSSFDSRDMDPERKMSRGVELLRAFLEYAESHGDRLEREDNHDDVPLNPFELAVRDALTAKGLALVPQWGVSRYRLDFAVKHPKRPGEFVLAIECDGASYHAAPTARDRDRLRQQQLEALGWRFHRIWSTEWFRNPGGEVERVLRAYQAAITAADTSTSHLGPIIEKSVQMPVKAMTPQGPPPKVTPGLSIDQRGDEELVQLIAWLESDGRLRTNEELVKELMSLLGYKRRGPRIETRLHGAINQWRDRVSMTPPSGA
;
A
#
# COMPACT_ATOMS: atom_id res chain seq x y z
N MET A 1 13.47 -12.64 2.41
CA MET A 1 12.34 -11.75 2.04
C MET A 1 12.17 -11.57 0.52
N GLU A 2 12.87 -12.31 -0.33
CA GLU A 2 12.92 -12.11 -1.80
C GLU A 2 11.80 -12.84 -2.57
N ARG A 3 10.80 -13.44 -1.90
CA ARG A 3 9.84 -14.38 -2.50
C ARG A 3 8.35 -14.01 -2.38
N VAL A 4 8.02 -12.81 -1.92
CA VAL A 4 6.61 -12.43 -1.66
C VAL A 4 6.25 -11.16 -2.41
N GLN A 5 6.64 -11.06 -3.68
CA GLN A 5 6.33 -9.89 -4.49
C GLN A 5 5.51 -10.31 -5.69
N GLY A 6 4.19 -10.09 -5.61
CA GLY A 6 3.19 -10.58 -6.57
C GLY A 6 2.25 -11.67 -6.01
N ASP A 7 2.62 -12.33 -4.90
CA ASP A 7 1.79 -13.36 -4.28
C ASP A 7 0.95 -12.80 -3.13
N GLU A 8 -0.32 -12.51 -3.41
CA GLU A 8 -1.31 -12.06 -2.43
C GLU A 8 -2.23 -13.25 -2.07
N ARG A 9 -2.44 -13.47 -0.77
CA ARG A 9 -3.21 -14.61 -0.24
C ARG A 9 -4.26 -14.12 0.73
N ASP A 10 -5.37 -14.86 0.85
CA ASP A 10 -6.39 -14.54 1.87
C ASP A 10 -5.82 -14.58 3.29
N ALA A 11 -4.91 -15.51 3.55
CA ALA A 11 -4.20 -15.65 4.80
C ALA A 11 -2.68 -15.71 4.55
N VAL A 12 -1.91 -14.92 5.31
CA VAL A 12 -0.44 -14.93 5.28
C VAL A 12 0.10 -15.12 6.69
N ILE A 13 1.14 -15.95 6.81
CA ILE A 13 1.95 -16.05 8.02
C ILE A 13 3.24 -15.26 7.79
N LEU A 14 3.43 -14.17 8.53
CA LEU A 14 4.65 -13.38 8.53
C LEU A 14 5.53 -13.80 9.71
N SER A 15 6.57 -14.58 9.42
CA SER A 15 7.57 -14.95 10.41
C SER A 15 8.72 -13.94 10.46
N ILE A 16 8.96 -13.39 11.65
CA ILE A 16 10.10 -12.51 11.92
C ILE A 16 11.32 -13.38 12.18
N GLY A 17 12.19 -13.51 11.17
CA GLY A 17 13.39 -14.35 11.23
C GLY A 17 14.54 -13.79 12.08
N TYR A 18 14.28 -12.81 12.95
CA TYR A 18 15.26 -12.24 13.89
C TYR A 18 14.92 -12.74 15.29
N GLY A 19 15.93 -12.81 16.17
CA GLY A 19 15.72 -13.30 17.52
C GLY A 19 16.87 -12.97 18.44
N LYS A 20 16.62 -13.16 19.73
CA LYS A 20 17.61 -12.97 20.79
C LYS A 20 18.76 -13.95 20.60
N ASP A 21 19.96 -13.51 20.95
CA ASP A 21 21.13 -14.39 21.02
C ASP A 21 21.08 -15.28 22.27
N ARG A 22 22.13 -16.09 22.48
CA ARG A 22 22.24 -16.99 23.65
C ARG A 22 22.25 -16.24 25.00
N SER A 23 22.57 -14.95 25.01
CA SER A 23 22.51 -14.10 26.21
C SER A 23 21.13 -13.47 26.43
N GLY A 24 20.14 -13.76 25.59
CA GLY A 24 18.81 -13.16 25.68
C GLY A 24 18.76 -11.72 25.16
N THR A 25 19.84 -11.24 24.54
CA THR A 25 19.91 -9.88 23.99
C THR A 25 19.45 -9.88 22.54
N LEU A 26 18.62 -8.91 22.14
CA LEU A 26 18.20 -8.75 20.76
C LEU A 26 19.28 -8.01 19.95
N PRO A 27 19.98 -8.67 19.01
CA PRO A 27 20.94 -8.00 18.16
C PRO A 27 20.21 -7.11 17.14
N TYR A 28 20.62 -5.84 17.02
CA TYR A 28 20.06 -4.86 16.08
C TYR A 28 20.62 -5.05 14.67
N ARG A 29 20.46 -6.27 14.14
CA ARG A 29 20.93 -6.67 12.82
C ARG A 29 19.73 -7.04 11.95
N PHE A 30 18.78 -6.13 11.82
CA PHE A 30 17.54 -6.28 11.05
C PHE A 30 17.74 -6.29 9.51
N GLY A 31 18.96 -6.58 9.06
CA GLY A 31 19.31 -6.80 7.66
C GLY A 31 18.70 -5.76 6.70
N PRO A 32 17.91 -6.18 5.69
CA PRO A 32 17.32 -5.27 4.71
C PRO A 32 16.45 -4.15 5.26
N LEU A 33 15.94 -4.26 6.50
CA LEU A 33 15.15 -3.20 7.13
C LEU A 33 16.00 -2.00 7.58
N LEU A 34 17.31 -2.20 7.74
CA LEU A 34 18.28 -1.15 8.10
C LEU A 34 18.66 -0.26 6.92
N HIS A 35 18.34 -0.66 5.69
CA HIS A 35 18.70 0.08 4.48
C HIS A 35 17.57 1.04 4.06
N ASN A 36 17.91 2.05 3.24
CA ASN A 36 16.92 2.91 2.61
C ASN A 36 15.89 2.08 1.82
N GLY A 37 14.60 2.34 2.05
CA GLY A 37 13.51 1.54 1.46
C GLY A 37 13.15 0.29 2.28
N GLY A 38 13.76 0.06 3.44
CA GLY A 38 13.38 -1.01 4.38
C GLY A 38 11.91 -0.92 4.79
N GLU A 39 11.40 0.29 4.97
CA GLU A 39 9.99 0.59 5.22
C GLU A 39 9.07 0.09 4.11
N ARG A 40 9.48 0.23 2.84
CA ARG A 40 8.70 -0.25 1.69
C ARG A 40 8.66 -1.78 1.68
N ARG A 41 9.77 -2.43 2.03
CA ARG A 41 9.85 -3.90 2.11
C ARG A 41 8.94 -4.45 3.20
N LEU A 42 8.90 -3.78 4.35
CA LEU A 42 8.00 -4.15 5.45
C LEU A 42 6.53 -3.99 5.03
N ASN A 43 6.16 -2.84 4.47
CA ASN A 43 4.80 -2.60 3.98
C ASN A 43 4.39 -3.67 2.96
N VAL A 44 5.28 -3.97 2.02
CA VAL A 44 5.07 -5.02 1.02
C VAL A 44 4.89 -6.40 1.64
N ALA A 45 5.50 -6.71 2.79
CA ALA A 45 5.29 -7.99 3.46
C ALA A 45 3.95 -8.04 4.19
N ILE A 46 3.56 -6.93 4.83
CA ILE A 46 2.32 -6.81 5.61
C ILE A 46 1.09 -6.85 4.68
N THR A 47 1.12 -6.15 3.55
CA THR A 47 -0.04 -6.01 2.64
C THR A 47 -0.27 -7.22 1.73
N ARG A 48 0.40 -8.35 1.97
CA ARG A 48 0.20 -9.60 1.20
C ARG A 48 -0.99 -10.40 1.66
N ALA A 49 -1.44 -10.16 2.88
CA ALA A 49 -2.68 -10.69 3.41
C ALA A 49 -3.86 -9.86 2.89
N ARG A 50 -4.83 -10.50 2.24
CA ARG A 50 -6.12 -9.87 1.89
C ARG A 50 -7.06 -9.77 3.08
N LYS A 51 -7.08 -10.82 3.89
CA LYS A 51 -8.05 -10.97 4.98
C LYS A 51 -7.38 -11.12 6.33
N THR A 52 -6.37 -11.99 6.45
CA THR A 52 -5.77 -12.32 7.74
C THR A 52 -4.24 -12.40 7.65
N LEU A 53 -3.58 -11.77 8.62
CA LEU A 53 -2.12 -11.78 8.77
C LEU A 53 -1.78 -12.32 10.16
N THR A 54 -1.07 -13.45 10.20
CA THR A 54 -0.55 -14.02 11.45
C THR A 54 0.93 -13.68 11.58
N VAL A 55 1.32 -12.95 12.63
CA VAL A 55 2.72 -12.62 12.88
C VAL A 55 3.31 -13.65 13.85
N VAL A 56 4.46 -14.22 13.51
CA VAL A 56 5.21 -15.15 14.36
C VAL A 56 6.56 -14.52 14.66
N SER A 57 6.83 -14.19 15.93
CA SER A 57 8.07 -13.57 16.38
C SER A 57 8.61 -14.29 17.61
N SER A 58 9.93 -14.33 17.77
CA SER A 58 10.61 -14.87 18.97
C SER A 58 11.00 -13.79 19.99
N PHE A 59 10.58 -12.55 19.76
CA PHE A 59 10.78 -11.38 20.61
C PHE A 59 9.58 -10.45 20.46
N ASP A 60 9.37 -9.57 21.43
CA ASP A 60 8.25 -8.63 21.46
C ASP A 60 8.70 -7.17 21.26
N SER A 61 7.75 -6.26 21.08
CA SER A 61 8.00 -4.83 20.84
C SER A 61 8.82 -4.16 21.96
N ARG A 62 8.77 -4.68 23.20
CA ARG A 62 9.48 -4.17 24.39
C ARG A 62 10.91 -4.67 24.47
N ASP A 63 11.25 -5.72 23.73
CA ASP A 63 12.64 -6.13 23.52
C ASP A 63 13.40 -5.15 22.60
N MET A 64 12.68 -4.21 21.98
CA MET A 64 13.23 -3.13 21.16
C MET A 64 13.25 -1.81 21.95
N ASP A 65 14.41 -1.16 21.96
CA ASP A 65 14.74 0.07 22.67
C ASP A 65 14.20 1.27 21.89
N PRO A 66 13.18 1.99 22.43
CA PRO A 66 12.57 3.14 21.78
C PRO A 66 13.52 4.32 21.60
N GLU A 67 14.49 4.51 22.51
CA GLU A 67 15.35 5.68 22.53
C GLU A 67 16.53 5.54 21.56
N ARG A 68 16.76 4.32 21.08
CA ARG A 68 17.80 4.04 20.10
C ARG A 68 17.43 4.61 18.73
N LYS A 69 18.36 5.36 18.13
CA LYS A 69 18.22 5.81 16.74
C LYS A 69 18.18 4.61 15.79
N MET A 70 17.00 4.35 15.23
CA MET A 70 16.72 3.25 14.31
C MET A 70 16.55 3.78 12.88
N SER A 71 16.64 2.87 11.90
CA SER A 71 16.16 3.17 10.54
C SER A 71 14.63 3.11 10.52
N ARG A 72 13.99 3.87 9.62
CA ARG A 72 12.53 3.91 9.50
C ARG A 72 11.87 2.52 9.37
N GLY A 73 12.50 1.59 8.65
CA GLY A 73 11.98 0.22 8.52
C GLY A 73 11.97 -0.59 9.83
N VAL A 74 12.88 -0.28 10.77
CA VAL A 74 12.97 -0.95 12.08
C VAL A 74 12.02 -0.29 13.08
N GLU A 75 11.86 1.03 13.03
CA GLU A 75 10.82 1.75 13.78
C GLU A 75 9.43 1.21 13.45
N LEU A 76 9.12 1.09 12.15
CA LEU A 76 7.83 0.55 11.70
C LEU A 76 7.65 -0.92 12.06
N LEU A 77 8.72 -1.73 12.10
CA LEU A 77 8.63 -3.11 12.57
C LEU A 77 8.24 -3.17 14.05
N ARG A 78 8.85 -2.33 14.89
CA ARG A 78 8.52 -2.22 16.31
C ARG A 78 7.05 -1.83 16.50
N ALA A 79 6.61 -0.76 15.83
CA ALA A 79 5.23 -0.30 15.88
C ALA A 79 4.25 -1.36 15.39
N PHE A 80 4.61 -2.11 14.33
CA PHE A 80 3.78 -3.19 13.82
C PHE A 80 3.68 -4.39 14.78
N LEU A 81 4.76 -4.73 15.50
CA LEU A 81 4.72 -5.76 16.55
C LEU A 81 3.82 -5.34 17.71
N GLU A 82 3.92 -4.08 18.17
CA GLU A 82 3.02 -3.56 19.21
C GLU A 82 1.55 -3.58 18.77
N TYR A 83 1.29 -3.19 17.52
CA TYR A 83 -0.04 -3.28 16.91
C TYR A 83 -0.56 -4.73 16.89
N ALA A 84 0.28 -5.69 16.49
CA ALA A 84 -0.10 -7.10 16.47
C ALA A 84 -0.34 -7.67 17.89
N GLU A 85 0.50 -7.31 18.87
CA GLU A 85 0.37 -7.70 20.28
C GLU A 85 -0.94 -7.20 20.90
N SER A 86 -1.34 -5.98 20.54
CA SER A 86 -2.61 -5.38 20.95
C SER A 86 -3.82 -5.88 20.16
N HIS A 87 -3.65 -6.92 19.31
CA HIS A 87 -4.73 -7.45 18.46
C HIS A 87 -5.38 -6.38 17.57
N GLY A 88 -4.61 -5.34 17.24
CA GLY A 88 -5.05 -4.22 16.42
C GLY A 88 -5.57 -3.00 17.17
N ASP A 89 -5.57 -3.00 18.51
CA ASP A 89 -6.13 -1.91 19.31
C ASP A 89 -5.17 -0.73 19.54
N ARG A 90 -3.84 -0.98 19.60
CA ARG A 90 -2.81 0.04 19.79
C ARG A 90 -2.12 0.36 18.46
N LEU A 91 -2.61 1.40 17.78
CA LEU A 91 -1.75 2.23 16.94
C LEU A 91 -1.27 3.39 17.81
N GLU A 92 -0.02 3.37 18.28
CA GLU A 92 0.58 4.58 18.82
C GLU A 92 0.60 5.63 17.71
N ARG A 93 -0.18 6.70 17.92
CA ARG A 93 -0.39 7.81 16.97
C ARG A 93 0.83 8.71 17.00
N GLU A 94 1.86 8.37 16.23
CA GLU A 94 2.96 9.29 15.91
C GLU A 94 2.91 9.80 14.47
N ASP A 95 1.77 9.68 13.79
CA ASP A 95 1.51 10.44 12.58
C ASP A 95 0.66 11.65 12.96
N ASN A 96 1.23 12.85 12.83
CA ASN A 96 0.57 14.15 12.94
C ASN A 96 -0.63 14.23 11.99
N HIS A 97 -1.77 13.63 12.35
CA HIS A 97 -3.06 13.91 11.74
C HIS A 97 -3.50 15.37 12.03
N ASP A 98 -2.92 15.97 13.08
CA ASP A 98 -3.23 17.32 13.54
C ASP A 98 -2.42 18.44 12.87
N ASP A 99 -1.42 18.14 12.02
CA ASP A 99 -0.56 19.19 11.41
C ASP A 99 -1.20 19.91 10.21
N VAL A 100 -2.22 19.32 9.58
CA VAL A 100 -2.94 19.97 8.49
C VAL A 100 -4.23 20.56 9.05
N PRO A 101 -4.31 21.90 9.23
CA PRO A 101 -5.51 22.52 9.78
C PRO A 101 -6.68 22.34 8.82
N LEU A 102 -7.81 21.90 9.36
CA LEU A 102 -9.07 21.83 8.63
C LEU A 102 -9.52 23.25 8.25
N ASN A 103 -10.02 23.41 7.02
CA ASN A 103 -10.62 24.66 6.60
C ASN A 103 -12.01 24.86 7.26
N PRO A 104 -12.61 26.08 7.21
CA PRO A 104 -13.90 26.36 7.86
C PRO A 104 -15.06 25.45 7.39
N PHE A 105 -15.05 25.03 6.12
CA PHE A 105 -16.06 24.12 5.58
C PHE A 105 -15.88 22.71 6.16
N GLU A 106 -14.66 22.19 6.18
CA GLU A 106 -14.33 20.91 6.78
C GLU A 106 -14.63 20.88 8.28
N LEU A 107 -14.33 21.96 9.02
CA LEU A 107 -14.69 22.09 10.43
C LEU A 107 -16.20 21.98 10.63
N ALA A 108 -17.00 22.68 9.82
CA ALA A 108 -18.46 22.60 9.89
C ALA A 108 -18.98 21.18 9.60
N VAL A 109 -18.41 20.49 8.61
CA VAL A 109 -18.73 19.09 8.30
C VAL A 109 -18.39 18.18 9.47
N ARG A 110 -17.17 18.28 10.00
CA ARG A 110 -16.69 17.50 11.14
C ARG A 110 -17.63 17.64 12.33
N ASP A 111 -17.94 18.87 12.71
CA ASP A 111 -18.73 19.16 13.91
C ASP A 111 -20.16 18.63 13.77
N ALA A 112 -20.78 18.83 12.59
CA ALA A 112 -22.13 18.33 12.31
C ALA A 112 -22.23 16.80 12.33
N LEU A 113 -21.25 16.11 11.73
CA LEU A 113 -21.22 14.64 11.70
C LEU A 113 -20.83 14.03 13.06
N THR A 114 -19.92 14.67 13.79
CA THR A 114 -19.55 14.27 15.17
C THR A 114 -20.76 14.41 16.10
N ALA A 115 -21.56 15.47 15.95
CA ALA A 115 -22.81 15.64 16.71
C ALA A 115 -23.85 14.55 16.43
N LYS A 116 -23.76 13.84 15.29
CA LYS A 116 -24.57 12.66 14.97
C LYS A 116 -23.96 11.35 15.48
N GLY A 117 -22.85 11.41 16.22
CA GLY A 117 -22.19 10.25 16.83
C GLY A 117 -21.20 9.52 15.93
N LEU A 118 -20.78 10.11 14.80
CA LEU A 118 -19.78 9.48 13.94
C LEU A 118 -18.38 9.65 14.53
N ALA A 119 -17.65 8.55 14.65
CA ALA A 119 -16.25 8.55 15.04
C ALA A 119 -15.36 8.88 13.82
N LEU A 120 -15.20 10.19 13.56
CA LEU A 120 -14.38 10.72 12.49
C LEU A 120 -12.90 10.80 12.87
N VAL A 121 -12.03 10.46 11.94
CA VAL A 121 -10.60 10.75 11.98
C VAL A 121 -10.31 11.73 10.84
N PRO A 122 -10.00 13.00 11.14
CA PRO A 122 -9.67 13.98 10.11
C PRO A 122 -8.30 13.69 9.49
N GLN A 123 -8.09 14.16 8.26
CA GLN A 123 -6.79 14.18 7.60
C GLN A 123 -6.08 12.81 7.67
N TRP A 124 -6.80 11.76 7.26
CA TRP A 124 -6.32 10.38 7.32
C TRP A 124 -5.46 10.04 6.09
N GLY A 125 -4.20 9.68 6.30
CA GLY A 125 -3.28 9.26 5.22
C GLY A 125 -1.82 9.63 5.50
N VAL A 126 -0.95 9.52 4.48
CA VAL A 126 0.52 9.78 4.57
C VAL A 126 1.04 10.76 3.51
N SER A 127 2.02 11.60 3.88
CA SER A 127 2.58 12.68 3.03
C SER A 127 1.53 13.67 2.49
N ARG A 128 1.46 13.92 1.18
CA ARG A 128 0.49 14.82 0.52
C ARG A 128 -0.88 14.19 0.24
N TYR A 129 -1.05 12.91 0.57
CA TYR A 129 -2.28 12.17 0.33
C TYR A 129 -3.03 12.00 1.64
N ARG A 130 -4.18 12.67 1.74
CA ARG A 130 -5.04 12.67 2.92
C ARG A 130 -6.49 12.57 2.47
N LEU A 131 -7.28 11.79 3.19
CA LEU A 131 -8.73 11.88 3.21
C LEU A 131 -9.10 13.01 4.15
N ASP A 132 -10.13 13.78 3.81
CA ASP A 132 -10.62 14.84 4.70
C ASP A 132 -11.15 14.19 5.99
N PHE A 133 -11.92 13.11 5.87
CA PHE A 133 -12.28 12.27 7.02
C PHE A 133 -12.32 10.77 6.69
N ALA A 134 -11.85 9.95 7.63
CA ALA A 134 -12.09 8.52 7.69
C ALA A 134 -13.06 8.18 8.84
N VAL A 135 -14.08 7.36 8.58
CA VAL A 135 -15.11 6.99 9.55
C VAL A 135 -14.96 5.54 9.98
N LYS A 136 -14.87 5.31 11.29
CA LYS A 136 -14.66 3.99 11.88
C LYS A 136 -15.93 3.13 11.92
N HIS A 137 -15.75 1.81 11.92
CA HIS A 137 -16.83 0.88 12.23
C HIS A 137 -17.21 0.99 13.73
N PRO A 138 -18.50 1.03 14.10
CA PRO A 138 -18.90 1.29 15.49
C PRO A 138 -18.67 0.10 16.43
N LYS A 139 -18.60 -1.13 15.90
CA LYS A 139 -18.42 -2.37 16.69
C LYS A 139 -17.08 -3.07 16.45
N ARG A 140 -16.25 -2.57 15.55
CA ARG A 140 -14.97 -3.19 15.14
C ARG A 140 -13.87 -2.13 15.21
N PRO A 141 -13.25 -1.94 16.39
CA PRO A 141 -12.15 -1.01 16.58
C PRO A 141 -11.04 -1.25 15.54
N GLY A 142 -10.38 -0.18 15.11
CA GLY A 142 -9.32 -0.24 14.09
C GLY A 142 -9.81 -0.33 12.64
N GLU A 143 -11.07 -0.69 12.40
CA GLU A 143 -11.63 -0.77 11.06
C GLU A 143 -12.30 0.55 10.64
N PHE A 144 -12.05 0.95 9.40
CA PHE A 144 -12.67 2.10 8.75
C PHE A 144 -13.54 1.62 7.60
N VAL A 145 -14.71 2.24 7.45
CA VAL A 145 -15.73 1.80 6.49
C VAL A 145 -16.11 2.87 5.48
N LEU A 146 -15.91 4.15 5.82
CA LEU A 146 -16.27 5.26 4.96
C LEU A 146 -15.14 6.28 4.90
N ALA A 147 -14.74 6.63 3.69
CA ALA A 147 -13.92 7.78 3.36
C ALA A 147 -14.84 8.95 2.94
N ILE A 148 -14.67 10.11 3.56
CA ILE A 148 -15.38 11.34 3.22
C ILE A 148 -14.39 12.31 2.58
N GLU A 149 -14.75 12.82 1.41
CA GLU A 149 -14.02 13.88 0.72
C GLU A 149 -14.88 15.15 0.64
N CYS A 150 -14.31 16.28 1.01
CA CYS A 150 -14.87 17.62 0.93
C CYS A 150 -14.20 18.35 -0.24
N ASP A 151 -14.97 18.87 -1.18
CA ASP A 151 -14.45 19.76 -2.21
C ASP A 151 -14.14 21.16 -1.62
N GLY A 152 -12.94 21.32 -1.06
CA GLY A 152 -12.38 22.64 -0.85
C GLY A 152 -12.20 23.36 -2.20
N ALA A 153 -12.38 24.69 -2.23
CA ALA A 153 -12.28 25.55 -3.42
C ALA A 153 -10.87 25.66 -4.07
N SER A 154 -10.12 24.56 -4.14
CA SER A 154 -8.78 24.49 -4.73
C SER A 154 -8.65 23.22 -5.58
N TYR A 155 -9.51 23.10 -6.60
CA TYR A 155 -9.50 21.97 -7.51
C TYR A 155 -8.77 22.28 -8.81
N HIS A 156 -7.44 22.39 -8.75
CA HIS A 156 -6.59 22.29 -9.94
C HIS A 156 -5.31 21.53 -9.60
N ALA A 157 -5.29 20.22 -9.87
CA ALA A 157 -4.05 19.45 -9.88
C ALA A 157 -3.92 18.61 -11.16
N ALA A 158 -2.68 18.61 -11.67
CA ALA A 158 -2.20 18.16 -12.97
C ALA A 158 -2.51 16.68 -13.31
N PRO A 159 -2.35 16.26 -14.59
CA PRO A 159 -2.71 14.91 -15.07
C PRO A 159 -2.14 13.75 -14.26
N THR A 160 -0.92 13.85 -13.73
CA THR A 160 -0.26 12.80 -12.93
C THR A 160 -0.78 12.66 -11.49
N ALA A 161 -1.61 13.59 -11.02
CA ALA A 161 -2.32 13.45 -9.74
C ALA A 161 -3.52 12.51 -9.88
N ARG A 162 -4.23 12.58 -11.01
CA ARG A 162 -5.49 11.85 -11.25
C ARG A 162 -5.34 10.33 -11.27
N ASP A 163 -4.30 9.81 -11.94
CA ASP A 163 -4.10 8.36 -12.02
C ASP A 163 -3.75 7.74 -10.65
N ARG A 164 -3.00 8.49 -9.84
CA ARG A 164 -2.64 8.07 -8.48
C ARG A 164 -3.82 8.15 -7.52
N ASP A 165 -4.65 9.17 -7.62
CA ASP A 165 -5.85 9.31 -6.79
C ASP A 165 -6.87 8.21 -7.13
N ARG A 166 -7.01 7.87 -8.42
CA ARG A 166 -7.83 6.74 -8.88
C ARG A 166 -7.33 5.41 -8.34
N LEU A 167 -6.03 5.14 -8.42
CA LEU A 167 -5.44 3.90 -7.89
C LEU A 167 -5.61 3.80 -6.37
N ARG A 168 -5.44 4.92 -5.64
CA ARG A 168 -5.67 4.99 -4.19
C ARG A 168 -7.11 4.66 -3.85
N GLN A 169 -8.05 5.29 -4.55
CA GLN A 169 -9.47 5.02 -4.35
C GLN A 169 -9.78 3.53 -4.58
N GLN A 170 -9.30 2.96 -5.69
CA GLN A 170 -9.48 1.54 -5.99
C GLN A 170 -8.89 0.62 -4.90
N GLN A 171 -7.73 0.96 -4.34
CA GLN A 171 -7.11 0.20 -3.26
C GLN A 171 -7.94 0.25 -1.97
N LEU A 172 -8.41 1.43 -1.57
CA LEU A 172 -9.25 1.58 -0.38
C LEU A 172 -10.62 0.91 -0.56
N GLU A 173 -11.20 1.01 -1.75
CA GLU A 173 -12.44 0.29 -2.11
C GLU A 173 -12.26 -1.23 -2.07
N ALA A 174 -11.11 -1.75 -2.55
CA ALA A 174 -10.77 -3.17 -2.43
C ALA A 174 -10.61 -3.63 -0.97
N LEU A 175 -10.19 -2.73 -0.07
CA LEU A 175 -10.15 -2.96 1.37
C LEU A 175 -11.51 -2.79 2.06
N GLY A 176 -12.60 -2.62 1.30
CA GLY A 176 -13.97 -2.53 1.81
C GLY A 176 -14.41 -1.11 2.19
N TRP A 177 -13.60 -0.08 1.91
CA TRP A 177 -13.99 1.30 2.16
C TRP A 177 -14.98 1.78 1.11
N ARG A 178 -15.95 2.58 1.54
CA ARG A 178 -16.81 3.32 0.61
C ARG A 178 -16.39 4.77 0.57
N PHE A 179 -16.54 5.41 -0.58
CA PHE A 179 -16.29 6.85 -0.73
C PHE A 179 -17.61 7.63 -0.73
N HIS A 180 -17.61 8.75 -0.04
CA HIS A 180 -18.69 9.72 -0.06
C HIS A 180 -18.12 11.12 -0.22
N ARG A 181 -18.63 11.87 -1.20
CA ARG A 181 -18.20 13.24 -1.44
C ARG A 181 -19.28 14.21 -0.95
N ILE A 182 -18.86 15.21 -0.20
CA ILE A 182 -19.68 16.34 0.21
C ILE A 182 -19.26 17.54 -0.64
N TRP A 183 -20.23 18.11 -1.36
CA TRP A 183 -19.98 19.30 -2.18
C TRP A 183 -20.26 20.57 -1.35
N SER A 184 -19.33 21.50 -1.28
CA SER A 184 -19.34 22.74 -0.50
C SER A 184 -20.52 23.62 -0.89
N THR A 185 -20.84 23.63 -2.19
CA THR A 185 -22.01 24.31 -2.75
C THR A 185 -23.32 23.72 -2.24
N GLU A 186 -23.43 22.39 -2.14
CA GLU A 186 -24.62 21.70 -1.65
C GLU A 186 -24.71 21.78 -0.12
N TRP A 187 -23.56 21.67 0.55
CA TRP A 187 -23.44 21.88 1.99
C TRP A 187 -23.91 23.26 2.40
N PHE A 188 -23.52 24.30 1.67
CA PHE A 188 -23.97 25.66 1.95
C PHE A 188 -25.49 25.82 1.76
N ARG A 189 -26.09 25.11 0.80
CA ARG A 189 -27.53 25.17 0.53
C ARG A 189 -28.36 24.38 1.54
N ASN A 190 -27.92 23.16 1.89
CA ASN A 190 -28.66 22.25 2.74
C ASN A 190 -27.73 21.33 3.54
N PRO A 191 -27.10 21.86 4.62
CA PRO A 191 -26.22 21.05 5.46
C PRO A 191 -26.92 19.83 6.05
N GLY A 192 -28.19 19.99 6.46
CA GLY A 192 -28.99 18.89 7.02
C GLY A 192 -29.20 17.76 6.02
N GLY A 193 -29.49 18.08 4.76
CA GLY A 193 -29.63 17.09 3.69
C GLY A 193 -28.33 16.35 3.38
N GLU A 194 -27.19 17.04 3.40
CA GLU A 194 -25.87 16.42 3.22
C GLU A 194 -25.52 15.50 4.39
N VAL A 195 -25.78 15.93 5.63
CA VAL A 195 -25.61 15.06 6.82
C VAL A 195 -26.44 13.77 6.67
N GLU A 196 -27.71 13.85 6.28
CA GLU A 196 -28.56 12.67 6.08
C GLU A 196 -28.06 11.77 4.92
N ARG A 197 -27.44 12.35 3.89
CA ARG A 197 -26.79 11.57 2.81
C ARG A 197 -25.55 10.84 3.32
N VAL A 198 -24.71 11.48 4.13
CA VAL A 198 -23.55 10.86 4.77
C VAL A 198 -23.99 9.73 5.70
N LEU A 199 -25.01 9.96 6.53
CA LEU A 199 -25.54 8.94 7.45
C LEU A 199 -26.03 7.70 6.70
N ARG A 200 -26.75 7.88 5.59
CA ARG A 200 -27.18 6.76 4.73
C ARG A 200 -25.99 6.04 4.10
N ALA A 201 -24.98 6.76 3.62
CA ALA A 201 -23.77 6.17 3.07
C ALA A 201 -22.99 5.36 4.12
N TYR A 202 -22.89 5.90 5.34
CA TYR A 202 -22.26 5.24 6.48
C TYR A 202 -22.99 3.95 6.87
N GLN A 203 -24.32 3.97 6.97
CA GLN A 203 -25.10 2.78 7.28
C GLN A 203 -24.95 1.69 6.20
N ALA A 204 -24.92 2.09 4.91
CA ALA A 204 -24.65 1.18 3.80
C ALA A 204 -23.23 0.60 3.87
N ALA A 205 -22.24 1.39 4.31
CA ALA A 205 -20.86 0.95 4.50
C ALA A 205 -20.74 -0.10 5.60
N ILE A 206 -21.35 0.13 6.77
CA ILE A 206 -21.41 -0.83 7.87
C ILE A 206 -22.04 -2.14 7.40
N THR A 207 -23.20 -2.05 6.74
CA THR A 207 -23.94 -3.25 6.29
C THR A 207 -23.12 -4.09 5.31
N ALA A 208 -22.43 -3.44 4.36
CA ALA A 208 -21.56 -4.12 3.40
C ALA A 208 -20.36 -4.79 4.09
N ALA A 209 -19.75 -4.09 5.06
CA ALA A 209 -18.64 -4.62 5.83
C ALA A 209 -19.07 -5.84 6.66
N ASP A 210 -20.20 -5.77 7.37
CA ASP A 210 -20.71 -6.88 8.19
C ASP A 210 -21.09 -8.11 7.34
N THR A 211 -21.64 -7.89 6.14
CA THR A 211 -21.99 -8.98 5.21
C THR A 211 -20.74 -9.69 4.68
N SER A 212 -19.69 -8.93 4.37
CA SER A 212 -18.44 -9.47 3.81
C SER A 212 -17.68 -10.34 4.81
N THR A 213 -17.80 -10.07 6.11
CA THR A 213 -17.19 -10.87 7.18
C THR A 213 -17.93 -12.17 7.46
N SER A 214 -19.24 -12.23 7.22
CA SER A 214 -20.07 -13.43 7.49
C SER A 214 -19.69 -14.67 6.66
N HIS A 215 -18.95 -14.50 5.56
CA HIS A 215 -18.41 -15.60 4.74
C HIS A 215 -17.13 -16.24 5.30
N LEU A 216 -16.62 -15.76 6.43
CA LEU A 216 -15.49 -16.35 7.15
C LEU A 216 -16.00 -17.11 8.37
N GLY A 217 -16.55 -18.30 8.16
CA GLY A 217 -16.77 -19.26 9.25
C GLY A 217 -15.45 -19.62 9.95
N PRO A 218 -15.50 -20.17 11.18
CA PRO A 218 -14.30 -20.51 11.94
C PRO A 218 -13.48 -21.58 11.19
N ILE A 219 -12.28 -21.23 10.73
CA ILE A 219 -11.35 -22.16 10.10
C ILE A 219 -10.60 -22.89 11.22
N ILE A 220 -10.99 -24.14 11.46
CA ILE A 220 -10.22 -25.11 12.23
C ILE A 220 -8.96 -25.48 11.44
N GLU A 221 -7.81 -25.42 12.13
CA GLU A 221 -6.49 -25.79 11.63
C GLU A 221 -6.48 -27.17 10.94
N LYS A 222 -6.23 -27.18 9.63
CA LYS A 222 -5.52 -28.31 8.99
C LYS A 222 -4.45 -27.75 8.07
N SER A 223 -3.22 -27.87 8.54
CA SER A 223 -2.00 -27.58 7.79
C SER A 223 -1.89 -28.49 6.57
N VAL A 224 -1.89 -27.90 5.37
CA VAL A 224 -1.49 -28.58 4.15
C VAL A 224 -0.19 -27.96 3.68
N GLN A 225 0.90 -28.72 3.77
CA GLN A 225 2.19 -28.37 3.17
C GLN A 225 2.17 -28.72 1.68
N MET A 226 2.42 -27.74 0.82
CA MET A 226 2.68 -27.93 -0.62
C MET A 226 4.02 -27.27 -0.99
N PRO A 227 4.76 -27.82 -1.97
CA PRO A 227 6.10 -27.35 -2.30
C PRO A 227 6.07 -26.06 -3.15
N VAL A 228 6.91 -25.09 -2.81
CA VAL A 228 7.03 -23.78 -3.47
C VAL A 228 7.89 -23.90 -4.74
N LYS A 229 7.29 -23.70 -5.92
CA LYS A 229 8.00 -23.59 -7.21
C LYS A 229 8.69 -22.21 -7.32
N ALA A 230 9.93 -22.16 -7.79
CA ALA A 230 10.67 -20.90 -7.95
C ALA A 230 10.09 -20.06 -9.11
N MET A 231 9.70 -18.81 -8.84
CA MET A 231 9.25 -17.83 -9.85
C MET A 231 10.47 -17.30 -10.64
N THR A 232 10.51 -17.63 -11.92
CA THR A 232 11.48 -17.13 -12.92
C THR A 232 10.68 -16.60 -14.11
N PRO A 233 11.22 -15.63 -14.89
CA PRO A 233 10.56 -15.14 -16.11
C PRO A 233 10.08 -16.28 -16.99
N GLN A 234 8.86 -16.15 -17.52
CA GLN A 234 8.26 -17.21 -18.33
C GLN A 234 8.91 -17.25 -19.71
N GLY A 235 9.51 -18.39 -20.04
CA GLY A 235 10.15 -18.62 -21.35
C GLY A 235 11.57 -18.06 -21.47
N PRO A 236 12.25 -18.33 -22.59
CA PRO A 236 13.63 -17.90 -22.81
C PRO A 236 13.72 -16.36 -22.91
N PRO A 237 14.82 -15.74 -22.44
CA PRO A 237 15.02 -14.30 -22.57
C PRO A 237 15.00 -13.87 -24.05
N PRO A 238 14.43 -12.71 -24.37
CA PRO A 238 14.55 -12.10 -25.70
C PRO A 238 16.03 -12.00 -26.10
N LYS A 239 16.33 -12.23 -27.38
CA LYS A 239 17.70 -12.16 -27.89
C LYS A 239 18.19 -10.72 -27.83
N VAL A 240 19.23 -10.47 -27.04
CA VAL A 240 19.88 -9.16 -26.92
C VAL A 240 21.20 -9.18 -27.67
N THR A 241 21.39 -8.27 -28.63
CA THR A 241 22.69 -8.08 -29.28
C THR A 241 23.64 -7.35 -28.32
N PRO A 242 24.78 -7.95 -27.92
CA PRO A 242 25.75 -7.30 -27.03
C PRO A 242 26.43 -6.11 -27.68
N GLY A 243 26.82 -5.11 -26.88
CA GLY A 243 27.71 -4.01 -27.33
C GLY A 243 27.05 -2.84 -28.07
N LEU A 244 25.74 -2.87 -28.30
CA LEU A 244 25.02 -1.73 -28.88
C LEU A 244 24.87 -0.58 -27.88
N SER A 245 25.01 0.66 -28.36
CA SER A 245 24.62 1.85 -27.59
C SER A 245 23.12 1.83 -27.32
N ILE A 246 22.67 2.41 -26.20
CA ILE A 246 21.24 2.47 -25.86
C ILE A 246 20.41 3.15 -26.96
N ASP A 247 21.01 4.10 -27.70
CA ASP A 247 20.33 4.84 -28.77
C ASP A 247 20.09 4.02 -30.04
N GLN A 248 20.88 2.96 -30.21
CA GLN A 248 20.78 2.03 -31.34
C GLN A 248 19.82 0.87 -31.05
N ARG A 249 19.27 0.80 -29.83
CA ARG A 249 18.26 -0.20 -29.46
C ARG A 249 16.87 0.29 -29.81
N GLY A 250 16.10 -0.59 -30.46
CA GLY A 250 14.71 -0.30 -30.80
C GLY A 250 13.84 -0.24 -29.53
N ASP A 251 12.86 0.65 -29.51
CA ASP A 251 11.95 0.78 -28.37
C ASP A 251 11.15 -0.50 -28.12
N GLU A 252 10.78 -1.23 -29.19
CA GLU A 252 10.12 -2.52 -29.06
C GLU A 252 10.98 -3.61 -28.42
N GLU A 253 12.30 -3.60 -28.67
CA GLU A 253 13.25 -4.54 -28.04
C GLU A 253 13.27 -4.31 -26.52
N LEU A 254 13.34 -3.03 -26.11
CA LEU A 254 13.32 -2.66 -24.70
C LEU A 254 11.98 -3.02 -24.03
N VAL A 255 10.86 -2.75 -24.69
CA VAL A 255 9.53 -3.10 -24.21
C VAL A 255 9.35 -4.62 -24.09
N GLN A 256 9.87 -5.42 -25.03
CA GLN A 256 9.84 -6.88 -24.94
C GLN A 256 10.68 -7.43 -23.78
N LEU A 257 11.84 -6.83 -23.51
CA LEU A 257 12.67 -7.19 -22.35
C LEU A 257 11.98 -6.83 -21.03
N ILE A 258 11.29 -5.69 -20.98
CA ILE A 258 10.49 -5.30 -19.81
C ILE A 258 9.32 -6.27 -19.64
N ALA A 259 8.60 -6.60 -20.71
CA ALA A 259 7.52 -7.58 -20.70
C ALA A 259 7.99 -8.96 -20.20
N TRP A 260 9.16 -9.41 -20.67
CA TRP A 260 9.76 -10.67 -20.20
C TRP A 260 10.18 -10.59 -18.74
N LEU A 261 10.84 -9.51 -18.30
CA LEU A 261 11.19 -9.31 -16.89
C LEU A 261 9.95 -9.31 -16.00
N GLU A 262 8.89 -8.61 -16.38
CA GLU A 262 7.65 -8.53 -15.62
C GLU A 262 6.79 -9.80 -15.73
N SER A 263 7.08 -10.72 -16.67
CA SER A 263 6.36 -12.00 -16.82
C SER A 263 6.49 -12.94 -15.62
N ASP A 264 7.48 -12.73 -14.74
CA ASP A 264 7.61 -13.48 -13.49
C ASP A 264 6.68 -12.99 -12.37
N GLY A 265 5.89 -11.94 -12.63
CA GLY A 265 4.95 -11.36 -11.67
C GLY A 265 5.62 -10.64 -10.49
N ARG A 266 6.95 -10.50 -10.47
CA ARG A 266 7.64 -9.74 -9.42
C ARG A 266 7.41 -8.26 -9.66
N LEU A 267 6.76 -7.60 -8.71
CA LEU A 267 6.68 -6.14 -8.71
C LEU A 267 8.10 -5.60 -8.59
N ARG A 268 8.50 -4.74 -9.53
CA ARG A 268 9.79 -4.06 -9.49
C ARG A 268 9.54 -2.57 -9.52
N THR A 269 10.31 -1.84 -8.74
CA THR A 269 10.40 -0.38 -8.92
C THR A 269 11.05 -0.07 -10.27
N ASN A 270 10.85 1.16 -10.76
CA ASN A 270 11.52 1.60 -11.99
C ASN A 270 13.04 1.48 -11.86
N GLU A 271 13.60 1.74 -10.68
CA GLU A 271 15.03 1.63 -10.45
C GLU A 271 15.54 0.19 -10.46
N GLU A 272 14.75 -0.77 -9.94
CA GLU A 272 15.06 -2.20 -10.00
C GLU A 272 14.97 -2.73 -11.43
N LEU A 273 13.95 -2.33 -12.19
CA LEU A 273 13.84 -2.63 -13.62
C LEU A 273 15.04 -2.07 -14.39
N VAL A 274 15.40 -0.81 -14.15
CA VAL A 274 16.58 -0.19 -14.77
C VAL A 274 17.84 -0.97 -14.44
N LYS A 275 18.03 -1.42 -13.19
CA LYS A 275 19.19 -2.21 -12.78
C LYS A 275 19.25 -3.59 -13.46
N GLU A 276 18.13 -4.30 -13.52
CA GLU A 276 18.05 -5.61 -14.17
C GLU A 276 18.24 -5.48 -15.70
N LEU A 277 17.61 -4.48 -16.33
CA LEU A 277 17.81 -4.16 -17.74
C LEU A 277 19.26 -3.81 -18.04
N MET A 278 19.92 -2.99 -17.20
CA MET A 278 21.34 -2.69 -17.37
C MET A 278 22.21 -3.96 -17.33
N SER A 279 21.89 -4.90 -16.44
CA SER A 279 22.59 -6.18 -16.35
C SER A 279 22.38 -7.04 -17.59
N LEU A 280 21.15 -7.14 -18.08
CA LEU A 280 20.79 -7.90 -19.30
C LEU A 280 21.40 -7.30 -20.57
N LEU A 281 21.42 -5.97 -20.66
CA LEU A 281 21.94 -5.23 -21.80
C LEU A 281 23.48 -5.09 -21.76
N GLY A 282 24.12 -5.48 -20.66
CA GLY A 282 25.58 -5.46 -20.50
C GLY A 282 26.19 -4.08 -20.20
N TYR A 283 25.38 -3.12 -19.73
CA TYR A 283 25.86 -1.77 -19.43
C TYR A 283 26.51 -1.69 -18.05
N LYS A 284 27.81 -1.39 -18.02
CA LYS A 284 28.59 -1.24 -16.77
C LYS A 284 28.44 0.13 -16.10
N ARG A 285 27.99 1.16 -16.82
CA ARG A 285 27.87 2.53 -16.33
C ARG A 285 26.44 3.05 -16.52
N ARG A 286 25.87 3.64 -15.47
CA ARG A 286 24.56 4.29 -15.48
C ARG A 286 24.74 5.75 -15.88
N GLY A 287 24.58 6.04 -17.17
CA GLY A 287 24.63 7.40 -17.70
C GLY A 287 23.24 8.02 -17.87
N PRO A 288 23.10 9.36 -17.85
CA PRO A 288 21.81 10.04 -17.97
C PRO A 288 21.01 9.63 -19.21
N ARG A 289 21.69 9.37 -20.33
CA ARG A 289 21.06 8.93 -21.60
C ARG A 289 20.44 7.54 -21.49
N ILE A 290 21.15 6.60 -20.85
CA ILE A 290 20.66 5.24 -20.60
C ILE A 290 19.44 5.31 -19.69
N GLU A 291 19.53 6.13 -18.65
CA GLU A 291 18.48 6.29 -17.66
C GLU A 291 17.19 6.87 -18.27
N THR A 292 17.28 7.96 -19.04
CA THR A 292 16.12 8.55 -19.71
C THR A 292 15.44 7.56 -20.64
N ARG A 293 16.23 6.80 -21.42
CA ARG A 293 15.69 5.87 -22.43
C ARG A 293 15.03 4.65 -21.80
N LEU A 294 15.64 4.06 -20.77
CA LEU A 294 15.03 2.94 -20.04
C LEU A 294 13.75 3.37 -19.31
N HIS A 295 13.71 4.56 -18.72
CA HIS A 295 12.48 5.08 -18.13
C HIS A 295 11.38 5.33 -19.17
N GLY A 296 11.73 5.84 -20.36
CA GLY A 296 10.79 5.99 -21.46
C GLY A 296 10.15 4.68 -21.88
N ALA A 297 10.95 3.62 -22.06
CA ALA A 297 10.46 2.29 -22.40
C ALA A 297 9.58 1.66 -21.31
N ILE A 298 9.93 1.86 -20.03
CA ILE A 298 9.12 1.40 -18.88
C ILE A 298 7.74 2.07 -18.88
N ASN A 299 7.67 3.38 -19.13
CA ASN A 299 6.39 4.09 -19.21
C ASN A 299 5.56 3.59 -20.39
N GLN A 300 6.17 3.45 -21.57
CA GLN A 300 5.49 2.93 -22.75
C GLN A 300 4.91 1.53 -22.54
N TRP A 301 5.64 0.64 -21.87
CA TRP A 301 5.14 -0.69 -21.53
C TRP A 301 3.93 -0.64 -20.59
N ARG A 302 3.97 0.20 -19.56
CA ARG A 302 2.87 0.35 -18.60
C ARG A 302 1.61 0.95 -19.22
N ASP A 303 1.77 1.87 -20.16
CA ASP A 303 0.65 2.42 -20.92
C ASP A 303 -0.02 1.32 -21.75
N ARG A 304 0.76 0.42 -22.39
CA ARG A 304 0.23 -0.73 -23.15
C ARG A 304 -0.55 -1.71 -22.27
N VAL A 305 -0.04 -2.02 -21.08
CA VAL A 305 -0.73 -2.91 -20.11
C VAL A 305 -2.02 -2.25 -19.61
N SER A 306 -2.02 -0.94 -19.38
CA SER A 306 -3.19 -0.19 -18.90
C SER A 306 -4.31 -0.08 -19.95
N MET A 307 -3.99 -0.19 -21.23
CA MET A 307 -4.95 -0.15 -22.35
C MET A 307 -5.53 -1.52 -22.74
N THR A 308 -4.99 -2.61 -22.19
CA THR A 308 -5.47 -3.97 -22.50
C THR A 308 -6.57 -4.35 -21.50
N PRO A 309 -7.85 -4.49 -21.91
CA PRO A 309 -8.91 -4.92 -21.00
C PRO A 309 -8.61 -6.33 -20.48
N PRO A 310 -8.96 -6.67 -19.23
CA PRO A 310 -8.76 -8.02 -18.71
C PRO A 310 -9.56 -9.00 -19.58
N SER A 311 -8.86 -9.84 -20.32
CA SER A 311 -9.44 -11.02 -20.96
C SER A 311 -10.01 -11.91 -19.87
N GLY A 312 -11.33 -12.12 -19.89
CA GLY A 312 -12.04 -12.86 -18.86
C GLY A 312 -11.62 -14.32 -18.78
N ALA A 313 -11.52 -14.81 -17.54
CA ALA A 313 -11.76 -16.18 -17.11
C ALA A 313 -11.98 -16.17 -15.59
#